data_AF-A0A150XCI2-F1
#
_entry.id   AF-A0A150XCI2-F1
#
_cell.length_a   1.000
_cell.length_b   1.000
_cell.length_c   1.000
_cell.angle_alpha   90.00
_cell.angle_beta   90.00
_cell.angle_gamma   90.00
#
_symmetry.space_group_name_H-M   'P 1'
#
loop_
_entity.id
_entity.type
_entity.pdbx_description
1 polymer ?
#
loop_
_entity_poly.entity_id
_entity_poly.type
_entity_poly.pdbx_seq_one_letter_code
_entity_poly.pdbx_strand_id
1 'polypeptide(L)'
;MNTTTKPVGNLTITKELFIETINQIEKQHKHDSKCSEAFSITLPDDYISCYNNEHLRGQLLKLLKLAMNDEQTEWIEYFIYELRFGKAYKEGMVKMEGENITLKTPSDLWEFLQM
;
A
#
# COMPACT_ATOMS: atom_id res chain seq x y z
N MET A 1 11.87 -5.24 26.90
CA MET A 1 12.46 -6.46 26.30
C MET A 1 13.67 -6.01 25.50
N ASN A 2 14.84 -6.61 25.69
CA ASN A 2 16.01 -6.31 24.85
C ASN A 2 15.73 -6.81 23.43
N THR A 3 15.51 -5.90 22.49
CA THR A 3 15.41 -6.25 21.08
C THR A 3 16.82 -6.42 20.52
N THR A 4 17.23 -7.66 20.31
CA THR A 4 18.42 -7.99 19.53
C THR A 4 18.18 -7.57 18.08
N THR A 5 18.83 -6.49 17.65
CA THR A 5 18.82 -6.07 16.24
C THR A 5 19.88 -6.84 15.46
N LYS A 6 19.55 -7.26 14.24
CA LYS A 6 20.52 -7.77 13.28
C LYS A 6 20.56 -6.81 12.09
N PRO A 7 21.74 -6.36 11.65
CA PRO A 7 21.84 -5.66 10.39
C PRO A 7 21.48 -6.67 9.29
N VAL A 8 20.31 -6.49 8.69
CA VAL A 8 20.06 -7.00 7.34
C VAL A 8 20.87 -6.08 6.43
N GLY A 9 21.64 -6.62 5.47
CA GLY A 9 22.48 -5.81 4.58
C GLY A 9 21.70 -4.66 3.90
N ASN A 10 22.41 -3.72 3.28
CA ASN A 10 21.77 -2.56 2.64
C ASN A 10 20.66 -3.02 1.67
N LEU A 11 19.40 -2.78 2.04
CA LEU A 11 18.24 -3.02 1.20
C LEU A 11 18.13 -1.83 0.24
N THR A 12 18.42 -2.06 -1.03
CA THR A 12 18.21 -1.07 -2.09
C THR A 12 16.90 -1.40 -2.81
N ILE A 13 15.88 -0.57 -2.63
CA ILE A 13 14.67 -0.63 -3.46
C ILE A 13 14.90 0.25 -4.69
N THR A 14 14.77 -0.33 -5.88
CA THR A 14 14.76 0.46 -7.12
C THR A 14 13.35 0.97 -7.39
N LYS A 15 13.23 2.05 -8.19
CA LYS A 15 11.95 2.58 -8.63
C LYS A 15 11.09 1.50 -9.29
N GLU A 16 11.69 0.66 -10.11
CA GLU A 16 11.01 -0.44 -10.81
C GLU A 16 10.44 -1.45 -9.82
N LEU A 17 11.26 -1.88 -8.84
CA LEU A 17 10.82 -2.82 -7.80
C LEU A 17 9.72 -2.21 -6.94
N PHE A 18 9.81 -0.92 -6.61
CA PHE A 18 8.77 -0.22 -5.86
C PHE A 18 7.43 -0.20 -6.63
N ILE A 19 7.46 0.24 -7.90
CA ILE A 19 6.28 0.30 -8.76
C ILE A 19 5.67 -1.09 -8.92
N GLU A 20 6.51 -2.10 -9.18
CA GLU A 20 6.07 -3.49 -9.28
C GLU A 20 5.40 -3.96 -7.98
N THR A 21 6.00 -3.66 -6.83
CA THR A 21 5.48 -4.02 -5.51
C THR A 21 4.09 -3.42 -5.28
N ILE A 22 3.92 -2.12 -5.51
CA ILE A 22 2.61 -1.45 -5.38
C ILE A 22 1.57 -2.08 -6.34
N ASN A 23 1.96 -2.39 -7.58
CA ASN A 23 1.08 -3.03 -8.55
C ASN A 23 0.66 -4.47 -8.13
N GLN A 24 1.57 -5.25 -7.54
CA GLN A 24 1.23 -6.59 -7.02
C GLN A 24 0.31 -6.49 -5.81
N ILE A 25 0.51 -5.51 -4.91
CA ILE A 25 -0.40 -5.24 -3.80
C ILE A 25 -1.79 -4.88 -4.34
N GLU A 26 -1.88 -4.04 -5.37
CA GLU A 26 -3.16 -3.71 -6.01
C GLU A 26 -3.83 -4.96 -6.61
N LYS A 27 -3.05 -5.80 -7.27
CA LYS A 27 -3.54 -7.05 -7.87
C LYS A 27 -4.10 -8.00 -6.80
N GLN A 28 -3.40 -8.16 -5.67
CA GLN A 28 -3.88 -8.96 -4.55
C GLN A 28 -5.17 -8.36 -3.98
N HIS A 29 -5.21 -7.05 -3.72
CA HIS A 29 -6.39 -6.37 -3.20
C HIS A 29 -7.63 -6.58 -4.09
N LYS A 30 -7.46 -6.50 -5.42
CA LYS A 30 -8.53 -6.80 -6.39
C LYS A 30 -8.96 -8.27 -6.34
N HIS A 31 -8.02 -9.19 -6.17
CA HIS A 31 -8.34 -10.61 -6.03
C HIS A 31 -9.14 -10.89 -4.75
N ASP A 32 -8.70 -10.34 -3.61
CA ASP A 32 -9.40 -10.46 -2.33
C ASP A 32 -10.83 -9.94 -2.42
N SER A 33 -11.01 -8.77 -3.05
CA SER A 33 -12.33 -8.16 -3.25
C SER A 33 -13.26 -9.05 -4.06
N LYS A 34 -12.75 -9.66 -5.15
CA LYS A 34 -13.52 -10.61 -5.97
C LYS A 34 -13.89 -11.88 -5.22
N CYS A 35 -12.98 -12.41 -4.39
CA CYS A 35 -13.27 -13.56 -3.55
C CYS A 35 -14.35 -13.24 -2.52
N SER A 36 -14.27 -12.07 -1.87
CA SER A 36 -15.28 -11.60 -0.92
C SER A 36 -16.65 -11.42 -1.59
N GLU A 37 -16.69 -10.82 -2.78
CA GLU A 37 -17.91 -10.71 -3.59
C GLU A 37 -18.50 -12.08 -3.94
N ALA A 38 -17.66 -13.03 -4.38
CA ALA A 38 -18.11 -14.39 -4.70
C ALA A 38 -18.69 -15.12 -3.47
N PHE A 39 -18.09 -14.94 -2.28
CA PHE A 39 -18.66 -15.48 -1.03
C PHE A 39 -19.99 -14.83 -0.70
N SER A 40 -20.13 -13.50 -0.87
CA SER A 40 -21.41 -12.82 -0.60
C SER A 40 -22.56 -13.30 -1.50
N ILE A 41 -22.25 -13.79 -2.70
CA ILE A 41 -23.24 -14.37 -3.63
C ILE A 41 -23.54 -15.83 -3.28
N THR A 42 -22.50 -16.61 -2.96
CA THR A 42 -22.63 -18.06 -2.75
C THR A 42 -23.19 -18.39 -1.37
N LEU A 43 -22.90 -17.55 -0.38
CA LEU A 43 -23.26 -17.70 1.03
C LEU A 43 -23.87 -16.37 1.53
N PRO A 44 -25.07 -15.97 1.05
CA PRO A 44 -25.62 -14.62 1.25
C PRO A 44 -25.93 -14.25 2.71
N ASP A 45 -26.13 -15.24 3.58
CA ASP A 45 -26.38 -15.05 5.02
C ASP A 45 -25.15 -15.39 5.88
N ASP A 46 -23.98 -15.55 5.27
CA ASP A 46 -22.73 -15.81 5.96
C ASP A 46 -21.93 -14.51 6.16
N TYR A 47 -21.85 -14.08 7.41
CA TYR A 47 -21.15 -12.87 7.83
C TYR A 47 -19.73 -13.14 8.36
N ILE A 48 -19.26 -14.39 8.27
CA ILE A 48 -18.03 -14.85 8.93
C ILE A 48 -17.02 -15.38 7.90
N SER A 49 -17.48 -16.04 6.83
CA SER A 49 -16.60 -16.64 5.84
C SER A 49 -15.88 -15.60 4.98
N CYS A 50 -14.62 -15.36 5.34
CA CYS A 50 -13.61 -14.72 4.54
C CYS A 50 -12.25 -15.37 4.89
N TYR A 51 -11.26 -15.23 4.03
CA TYR A 51 -9.89 -15.58 4.41
C TYR A 51 -9.15 -14.32 4.89
N ASN A 52 -8.45 -14.45 6.02
CA ASN A 52 -7.67 -13.35 6.56
C ASN A 52 -6.29 -13.30 5.89
N ASN A 53 -6.05 -12.28 5.06
CA ASN A 53 -4.73 -12.00 4.49
C ASN A 53 -4.02 -10.79 5.13
N GLU A 54 -4.61 -10.21 6.17
CA GLU A 54 -4.13 -9.01 6.85
C GLU A 54 -2.74 -9.21 7.46
N HIS A 55 -2.45 -10.43 7.95
CA HIS A 55 -1.14 -10.75 8.53
C HIS A 55 -0.01 -10.58 7.51
N LEU A 56 -0.18 -11.11 6.30
CA LEU A 56 0.83 -11.02 5.24
C LEU A 56 0.88 -9.61 4.66
N ARG A 57 -0.29 -9.02 4.36
CA ARG A 57 -0.40 -7.67 3.81
C ARG A 57 0.20 -6.63 4.76
N GLY A 58 -0.15 -6.70 6.05
CA GLY A 58 0.34 -5.79 7.08
C GLY A 58 1.85 -5.88 7.25
N GLN A 59 2.42 -7.09 7.26
CA GLN A 59 3.87 -7.24 7.35
C GLN A 59 4.59 -6.77 6.09
N LEU A 60 4.02 -6.99 4.90
CA LEU A 60 4.56 -6.48 3.64
C LEU A 60 4.57 -4.95 3.61
N LEU A 61 3.46 -4.31 3.98
CA LEU A 61 3.36 -2.85 4.06
C LEU A 61 4.35 -2.28 5.07
N LYS A 62 4.50 -2.92 6.24
CA LYS A 62 5.48 -2.52 7.25
C LYS A 62 6.91 -2.55 6.71
N LEU A 63 7.29 -3.60 5.98
CA LEU A 63 8.63 -3.70 5.38
C LEU A 63 8.83 -2.64 4.29
N LEU A 64 7.81 -2.38 3.47
CA LEU A 64 7.87 -1.38 2.42
C LEU A 64 7.97 0.05 3.00
N LYS A 65 7.17 0.37 4.03
CA LYS A 65 7.25 1.64 4.77
C LYS A 65 8.63 1.85 5.38
N LEU A 66 9.18 0.82 6.03
CA LEU A 66 10.53 0.86 6.60
C LEU A 66 11.59 1.12 5.51
N ALA A 67 11.49 0.44 4.37
CA ALA A 67 12.46 0.58 3.28
C ALA A 67 12.39 1.95 2.59
N MET A 68 11.23 2.62 2.64
CA MET A 68 10.99 3.92 2.03
C MET A 68 10.98 5.07 3.04
N ASN A 69 11.34 4.81 4.31
CA ASN A 69 11.29 5.78 5.40
C ASN A 69 9.90 6.46 5.58
N ASP A 70 8.81 5.73 5.28
CA ASP A 70 7.41 6.17 5.33
C ASP A 70 6.67 5.67 6.59
N GLU A 71 7.39 5.34 7.65
CA GLU A 71 6.80 4.82 8.88
C GLU A 71 5.99 5.87 9.67
N GLN A 72 6.37 7.14 9.58
CA GLN A 72 5.74 8.24 10.33
C GLN A 72 4.76 9.06 9.49
N THR A 73 4.93 9.06 8.16
CA THR A 73 4.16 9.89 7.24
C THR A 73 2.98 9.15 6.60
N GLU A 74 3.08 7.82 6.49
CA GLU A 74 2.01 6.91 6.03
C GLU A 74 1.45 7.20 4.63
N TRP A 75 2.26 7.80 3.75
CA TRP A 75 1.85 8.14 2.40
C TRP A 75 1.59 6.93 1.51
N ILE A 76 2.29 5.83 1.74
CA ILE A 76 2.05 4.56 1.03
C ILE A 76 0.66 4.03 1.36
N GLU A 77 0.26 4.04 2.63
CA GLU A 77 -1.08 3.60 3.04
C GLU A 77 -2.15 4.58 2.55
N TYR A 78 -1.91 5.89 2.65
CA TYR A 78 -2.80 6.90 2.09
C TYR A 78 -3.02 6.69 0.58
N PHE A 79 -1.95 6.45 -0.18
CA PHE A 79 -2.05 6.17 -1.62
C PHE A 79 -2.86 4.91 -1.92
N ILE A 80 -2.65 3.83 -1.14
CA ILE A 80 -3.31 2.55 -1.33
C ILE A 80 -4.79 2.63 -0.98
N TYR A 81 -5.14 3.16 0.20
CA TYR A 81 -6.49 3.09 0.77
C TYR A 81 -7.34 4.31 0.42
N GLU A 82 -6.84 5.51 0.69
CA GLU A 82 -7.60 6.76 0.48
C GLU A 82 -7.66 7.13 -1.00
N LEU A 83 -6.51 7.05 -1.70
CA LEU A 83 -6.46 7.34 -3.13
C LEU A 83 -6.81 6.14 -4.01
N ARG A 84 -7.06 4.96 -3.43
CA ARG A 84 -7.39 3.71 -4.16
C ARG A 84 -6.36 3.42 -5.25
N PHE A 85 -5.08 3.39 -4.87
CA PHE A 85 -3.95 3.24 -5.80
C PHE A 85 -3.92 4.35 -6.86
N GLY A 86 -4.16 5.59 -6.43
CA GLY A 86 -4.18 6.79 -7.28
C GLY A 86 -5.47 7.00 -8.10
N LYS A 87 -6.39 6.04 -8.14
CA LYS A 87 -7.63 6.12 -8.94
C LYS A 87 -8.63 7.16 -8.43
N ALA A 88 -8.63 7.46 -7.14
CA ALA A 88 -9.49 8.46 -6.55
C ALA A 88 -8.87 9.87 -6.58
N TYR A 89 -7.62 10.00 -7.04
CA TYR A 89 -6.93 11.29 -7.12
C TYR A 89 -7.70 12.28 -8.01
N LYS A 90 -7.75 13.54 -7.56
CA LYS A 90 -8.21 14.69 -8.35
C LYS A 90 -7.20 15.83 -8.19
N GLU A 91 -7.10 16.67 -9.21
CA GLU A 91 -6.16 17.79 -9.21
C GLU A 91 -6.40 18.73 -8.00
N GLY A 92 -5.34 19.04 -7.27
CA GLY A 92 -5.40 19.85 -6.05
C GLY A 92 -5.99 19.17 -4.80
N MET A 93 -6.28 17.87 -4.87
CA MET A 93 -6.80 17.09 -3.73
C MET A 93 -5.74 16.85 -2.66
N VAL A 94 -4.50 16.59 -3.08
CA VAL A 94 -3.37 16.34 -2.17
C VAL A 94 -2.49 17.57 -2.16
N LYS A 95 -2.22 18.10 -0.97
CA LYS A 95 -1.36 19.26 -0.78
C LYS A 95 -0.38 19.01 0.35
N MET A 96 0.86 19.45 0.14
CA MET A 96 1.90 19.46 1.15
C MET A 96 2.50 20.87 1.18
N GLU A 97 2.53 21.49 2.36
CA GLU A 97 3.04 22.86 2.53
C GLU A 97 2.38 23.91 1.62
N GLY A 98 1.14 23.68 1.21
CA GLY A 98 0.38 24.58 0.34
C GLY A 98 0.54 24.31 -1.16
N GLU A 99 1.51 23.47 -1.56
CA GLU A 99 1.74 23.05 -2.94
C GLU A 99 0.92 21.81 -3.29
N ASN A 100 0.43 21.74 -4.53
CA ASN A 100 -0.30 20.59 -5.03
C ASN A 100 0.67 19.44 -5.33
N ILE A 101 0.40 18.26 -4.78
CA ILE A 101 1.17 17.05 -5.02
C ILE A 101 0.37 16.13 -5.94
N THR A 102 0.98 15.70 -7.05
CA THR A 102 0.38 14.70 -7.93
C THR A 102 0.63 13.31 -7.35
N LEU A 103 -0.43 12.52 -7.15
CA LEU A 103 -0.36 11.11 -6.70
C LEU A 103 -1.33 10.23 -7.52
N LYS A 104 -1.17 10.22 -8.85
CA LYS A 104 -2.05 9.47 -9.78
C LYS A 104 -1.58 8.04 -10.00
N THR A 105 -0.28 7.80 -9.86
CA THR A 105 0.38 6.53 -10.20
C THR A 105 1.40 6.12 -9.13
N PRO A 106 1.81 4.84 -9.09
CA PRO A 106 2.91 4.40 -8.22
C PRO A 106 4.23 5.11 -8.52
N SER A 107 4.46 5.56 -9.76
CA SER A 107 5.63 6.37 -10.09
C SER A 107 5.55 7.74 -9.41
N ASP A 108 4.39 8.37 -9.37
CA ASP A 108 4.23 9.67 -8.69
C ASP A 108 4.48 9.53 -7.19
N LEU A 109 3.97 8.45 -6.59
CA LEU A 109 4.25 8.12 -5.19
C LEU A 109 5.74 7.92 -4.94
N TRP A 110 6.44 7.21 -5.84
CA TRP A 110 7.90 7.06 -5.74
C TRP A 110 8.60 8.42 -5.71
N GLU A 111 8.35 9.27 -6.71
CA GLU A 111 8.99 10.59 -6.81
C GLU A 111 8.71 11.43 -5.56
N PHE A 112 7.48 11.39 -5.08
CA PHE A 112 7.08 12.13 -3.88
C PHE A 112 7.80 11.64 -2.62
N LEU A 113 8.00 10.34 -2.45
CA LEU A 113 8.75 9.77 -1.31
C LEU A 113 10.25 10.05 -1.36
N GLN A 114 10.77 10.61 -2.46
CA GLN A 114 12.18 11.04 -2.58
C GLN A 114 12.38 12.53 -2.30
N MET A 115 11.31 13.31 -2.13
CA MET A 115 11.37 14.74 -1.80
C MET A 115 11.74 14.98 -0.34
#